data_AF-A0A1H1E7V4-F1
#
_entry.id   AF-A0A1H1E7V4-F1
#
_cell.length_a   1.000
_cell.length_b   1.000
_cell.length_c   1.000
_cell.angle_alpha   90.00
_cell.angle_beta   90.00
_cell.angle_gamma   90.00
#
_symmetry.space_group_name_H-M   'P 1'
#
loop_
_entity.id
_entity.type
_entity.pdbx_description
1 polymer ?
#
loop_
_entity_poly.entity_id
_entity_poly.type
_entity_poly.pdbx_seq_one_letter_code
_entity_poly.pdbx_strand_id
1 'polypeptide(L)'
;MEAARRRAAEAGEETERLRERVATLRGRLSAHRERDDAGDGDAAEAVAEAEAELSETMTRLSEVATDRVAARQRLELLESEAREARDRREERLRLEDRVGNLERSVRRSLAESVYEEFAAAVAAVPDAFAAAAGEEPGDYDGPAVAAALAVARLADVRAPVVVSPAVAAAFDGPRPASDFLRAPVLVR
;
A
#
# COMPACT_ATOMS: atom_id res chain seq x y z
N MET A 1 8.32 -17.10 -4.82
CA MET A 1 9.54 -16.63 -4.14
C MET A 1 10.29 -17.77 -3.46
N GLU A 2 9.70 -18.45 -2.47
CA GLU A 2 10.39 -19.52 -1.73
C GLU A 2 10.87 -20.68 -2.61
N ALA A 3 10.04 -21.14 -3.56
CA ALA A 3 10.42 -22.15 -4.54
C ALA A 3 11.57 -21.69 -5.46
N ALA A 4 11.62 -20.40 -5.83
CA ALA A 4 12.71 -19.86 -6.65
C ALA A 4 14.02 -19.77 -5.86
N ARG A 5 13.96 -19.42 -4.57
CA ARG A 5 15.11 -19.47 -3.67
C ARG A 5 15.67 -20.87 -3.50
N ARG A 6 14.79 -21.85 -3.24
CA ARG A 6 15.18 -23.26 -3.17
C ARG A 6 15.85 -23.73 -4.46
N ARG A 7 15.23 -23.49 -5.61
CA ARG A 7 15.80 -23.88 -6.92
C ARG A 7 17.16 -23.25 -7.18
N ALA A 8 17.34 -21.96 -6.88
CA ALA A 8 18.62 -21.27 -7.04
C ALA A 8 19.71 -21.83 -6.11
N ALA A 9 19.34 -22.18 -4.86
CA ALA A 9 20.25 -22.83 -3.92
C ALA A 9 20.63 -24.25 -4.38
N GLU A 10 19.66 -25.09 -4.71
CA GLU A 10 19.87 -26.46 -5.19
C GLU A 10 20.74 -26.50 -6.44
N ALA A 11 20.47 -25.65 -7.43
CA ALA A 11 21.28 -25.56 -8.65
C ALA A 11 22.70 -25.05 -8.35
N GLY A 12 22.84 -24.14 -7.38
CA GLY A 12 24.13 -23.68 -6.88
C GLY A 12 24.95 -24.82 -6.27
N GLU A 13 24.36 -25.57 -5.34
CA GLU A 13 24.99 -26.69 -4.66
C GLU A 13 25.38 -27.82 -5.64
N GLU A 14 24.48 -28.20 -6.56
CA GLU A 14 24.78 -29.22 -7.57
C GLU A 14 25.92 -28.78 -8.49
N THR A 15 25.98 -27.49 -8.85
CA THR A 15 27.10 -26.96 -9.63
C THR A 15 28.43 -27.13 -8.89
N GLU A 16 28.49 -26.79 -7.60
CA GLU A 16 29.73 -26.93 -6.82
C GLU A 16 30.14 -28.40 -6.66
N ARG A 17 29.18 -29.30 -6.37
CA ARG A 17 29.43 -30.75 -6.32
C ARG A 17 30.03 -31.29 -7.62
N LEU A 18 29.47 -30.89 -8.77
CA LEU A 18 29.98 -31.32 -10.07
C LEU A 18 31.36 -30.74 -10.39
N ARG A 19 31.66 -29.50 -9.99
CA ARG A 19 33.00 -28.92 -10.14
C ARG A 19 34.06 -29.68 -9.34
N GLU A 20 33.74 -30.04 -8.10
CA GLU A 20 34.62 -30.85 -7.25
C GLU A 20 34.84 -32.23 -7.86
N ARG A 21 33.78 -32.85 -8.42
CA ARG A 21 33.89 -34.12 -9.13
C ARG A 21 34.77 -34.01 -10.37
N VAL A 22 34.61 -32.97 -11.19
CA VAL A 22 35.48 -32.69 -12.35
C VAL A 22 36.94 -32.56 -11.91
N ALA A 23 37.23 -31.85 -10.82
CA ALA A 23 38.60 -31.69 -10.32
C ALA A 23 39.21 -33.04 -9.91
N THR A 24 38.45 -33.86 -9.19
CA THR A 24 38.84 -35.22 -8.81
C THR A 24 39.13 -36.10 -10.03
N LEU A 25 38.24 -36.09 -11.03
CA LEU A 25 38.38 -36.89 -12.24
C LEU A 25 39.57 -36.47 -13.09
N ARG A 26 39.84 -35.16 -13.19
CA ARG A 26 41.05 -34.63 -13.86
C ARG A 26 42.34 -35.10 -13.17
N GLY A 27 42.35 -35.11 -11.84
CA GLY A 27 43.48 -35.63 -11.06
C GLY A 27 43.70 -37.12 -11.31
N ARG A 28 42.62 -37.92 -11.26
CA ARG A 28 42.68 -39.37 -11.54
C ARG A 28 43.16 -39.66 -12.97
N LEU A 29 42.61 -38.96 -13.96
CA LEU A 29 43.01 -39.09 -15.37
C LEU A 29 44.50 -38.77 -15.56
N SER A 30 45.01 -37.73 -14.90
CA SER A 30 46.44 -37.38 -14.96
C SER A 30 47.30 -38.52 -14.40
N ALA A 31 46.92 -39.09 -13.25
CA ALA A 31 47.63 -40.21 -12.65
C ALA A 31 47.59 -41.50 -13.49
N HIS A 32 46.53 -41.75 -14.26
CA HIS A 32 46.48 -42.89 -15.19
C HIS A 32 47.38 -42.67 -16.41
N ARG A 33 47.40 -41.45 -16.97
CA ARG A 33 48.30 -41.10 -18.09
C ARG A 33 49.76 -41.24 -17.72
N GLU A 34 50.15 -40.83 -16.51
CA GLU A 34 51.52 -41.02 -16.01
C GLU A 34 51.95 -42.49 -15.93
N ARG A 35 51.02 -43.42 -15.65
CA ARG A 35 51.30 -44.86 -15.63
C ARG A 35 51.35 -45.48 -17.02
N ASP A 36 50.49 -45.02 -17.92
CA ASP A 36 50.47 -45.43 -19.32
C ASP A 36 51.78 -45.05 -20.03
N ASP A 37 52.24 -43.81 -19.80
CA ASP A 37 53.54 -43.32 -20.28
C ASP A 37 54.73 -44.15 -19.73
N ALA A 38 54.57 -44.77 -18.55
CA ALA A 38 55.56 -45.65 -17.94
C ALA A 38 55.51 -47.10 -18.46
N GLY A 39 54.57 -47.43 -19.36
CA GLY A 39 54.45 -48.73 -20.03
C GLY A 39 53.68 -49.80 -19.25
N ASP A 40 52.80 -49.40 -18.33
CA ASP A 40 51.92 -50.33 -17.60
C ASP A 40 50.73 -50.77 -18.49
N GLY A 41 50.63 -52.07 -18.80
CA GLY A 41 49.74 -52.60 -19.84
C GLY A 41 48.25 -52.43 -19.58
N ASP A 42 47.84 -52.24 -18.32
CA ASP A 42 46.44 -52.00 -17.93
C ASP A 42 46.08 -50.50 -17.87
N ALA A 43 47.05 -49.59 -18.10
CA ALA A 43 46.83 -48.16 -17.90
C ALA A 43 46.03 -47.48 -19.03
N ALA A 44 46.15 -47.95 -20.28
CA ALA A 44 45.43 -47.38 -21.42
C ALA A 44 43.90 -47.49 -21.28
N GLU A 45 43.39 -48.62 -20.78
CA GLU A 45 41.95 -48.80 -20.55
C GLU A 45 41.44 -47.88 -19.43
N ALA A 46 42.21 -47.75 -18.35
CA ALA A 46 41.89 -46.85 -17.24
C ALA A 46 41.90 -45.36 -17.65
N VAL A 47 42.79 -44.96 -18.59
CA VAL A 47 42.78 -43.62 -19.18
C VAL A 47 41.47 -43.39 -19.95
N ALA A 48 41.10 -44.32 -20.84
CA ALA A 48 39.88 -44.19 -21.65
C ALA A 48 38.61 -44.11 -20.78
N GLU A 49 38.51 -44.93 -19.74
CA GLU A 49 37.40 -44.89 -18.79
C GLU A 49 37.35 -43.55 -18.04
N ALA A 50 38.50 -43.06 -17.58
CA ALA A 50 38.57 -41.78 -16.88
C ALA A 50 38.23 -40.58 -17.77
N GLU A 51 38.58 -40.62 -19.05
CA GLU A 51 38.18 -39.60 -20.03
C GLU A 51 36.67 -39.61 -20.30
N ALA A 52 36.06 -40.80 -20.44
CA ALA A 52 34.63 -40.93 -20.63
C ALA A 52 33.84 -40.37 -19.44
N GLU A 53 34.19 -40.76 -18.21
CA GLU A 53 33.53 -40.26 -16.99
C GLU A 53 33.71 -38.74 -16.84
N LEU A 54 34.89 -38.21 -17.18
CA LEU A 54 35.16 -36.78 -17.16
C LEU A 54 34.30 -36.02 -18.18
N SER A 55 34.19 -36.52 -19.41
CA SER A 55 33.37 -35.91 -20.46
C SER A 55 31.89 -35.88 -20.10
N GLU A 56 31.35 -36.98 -19.56
CA GLU A 56 29.97 -37.04 -19.06
C GLU A 56 29.74 -36.03 -17.93
N THR A 57 30.65 -35.99 -16.96
CA THR A 57 30.55 -35.06 -15.82
C THR A 57 30.65 -33.59 -16.24
N MET A 58 31.50 -33.27 -17.24
CA MET A 58 31.57 -31.91 -17.81
C MET A 58 30.29 -31.53 -18.56
N THR A 59 29.66 -32.48 -19.25
CA THR A 59 28.38 -32.26 -19.94
C THR A 59 27.30 -31.90 -18.92
N ARG A 60 27.16 -32.73 -17.88
CA ARG A 60 26.21 -32.49 -16.78
C ARG A 60 26.50 -31.17 -16.04
N LEU A 61 27.77 -30.83 -15.82
CA LEU A 61 28.16 -29.55 -15.22
C LEU A 61 27.68 -28.36 -16.08
N SER A 62 27.78 -28.47 -17.41
CA SER A 62 27.36 -27.40 -18.32
C SER A 62 25.85 -27.18 -18.30
N GLU A 63 25.07 -28.27 -18.26
CA GLU A 63 23.62 -28.23 -18.11
C GLU A 63 23.20 -27.59 -16.77
N VAL A 64 23.77 -28.09 -15.66
CA VAL A 64 23.47 -27.58 -14.32
C VAL A 64 23.92 -26.12 -14.15
N ALA A 65 25.04 -25.72 -14.75
CA ALA A 65 25.49 -24.34 -14.73
C ALA A 65 24.51 -23.40 -15.46
N THR A 66 23.93 -23.86 -16.57
CA THR A 66 22.88 -23.12 -17.29
C THR A 66 21.63 -22.99 -16.45
N ASP A 67 21.20 -24.09 -15.82
CA ASP A 67 20.07 -24.11 -14.88
C ASP A 67 20.28 -23.17 -13.69
N ARG A 68 21.50 -23.11 -13.14
CA ARG A 68 21.86 -22.19 -12.06
C ARG A 68 21.69 -20.74 -12.48
N VAL A 69 22.15 -20.36 -13.67
CA VAL A 69 22.00 -19.00 -14.20
C VAL A 69 20.51 -18.67 -14.36
N ALA A 70 19.73 -19.56 -14.97
CA ALA A 70 18.30 -19.35 -15.14
C ALA A 70 17.54 -19.25 -13.80
N ALA A 71 17.84 -20.11 -12.84
CA ALA A 71 17.23 -20.09 -11.52
C ALA A 71 17.54 -18.80 -10.75
N ARG A 72 18.79 -18.32 -10.87
CA ARG A 72 19.22 -17.05 -10.26
C ARG A 72 18.51 -15.85 -10.88
N GLN A 73 18.51 -15.75 -12.21
CA GLN A 73 17.83 -14.66 -12.92
C GLN A 73 16.34 -14.60 -12.57
N ARG A 74 15.68 -15.76 -12.50
CA ARG A 74 14.29 -15.85 -12.09
C ARG A 74 14.06 -15.36 -10.66
N LEU A 75 14.96 -15.70 -9.73
CA LEU A 75 14.87 -15.21 -8.36
C LEU A 75 15.04 -13.70 -8.30
N GLU A 76 16.04 -13.15 -8.98
CA GLU A 76 16.32 -11.71 -9.04
C GLU A 76 15.13 -10.92 -9.59
N LEU A 77 14.50 -11.41 -10.67
CA LEU A 77 13.27 -10.84 -11.23
C LEU A 77 12.14 -10.80 -10.20
N LEU A 78 11.83 -11.93 -9.57
CA LEU A 78 10.75 -12.01 -8.58
C LEU A 78 11.00 -11.11 -7.36
N GLU A 79 12.27 -10.93 -6.98
CA GLU A 79 12.64 -10.01 -5.92
C GLU A 79 12.47 -8.55 -6.31
N SER A 80 12.78 -8.17 -7.56
CA SER A 80 12.51 -6.82 -8.08
C SER A 80 11.03 -6.53 -8.10
N GLU A 81 10.22 -7.43 -8.67
CA GLU A 81 8.77 -7.28 -8.75
C GLU A 81 8.14 -7.14 -7.35
N ALA A 82 8.62 -7.93 -6.38
CA ALA A 82 8.15 -7.85 -5.00
C ALA A 82 8.58 -6.54 -4.29
N ARG A 83 9.74 -5.97 -4.63
CA ARG A 83 10.16 -4.65 -4.15
C ARG A 83 9.27 -3.56 -4.75
N GLU A 84 9.15 -3.52 -6.06
CA GLU A 84 8.33 -2.53 -6.78
C GLU A 84 6.86 -2.57 -6.37
N ALA A 85 6.30 -3.76 -6.14
CA ALA A 85 4.94 -3.90 -5.62
C ALA A 85 4.78 -3.30 -4.22
N ARG A 86 5.78 -3.48 -3.34
CA ARG A 86 5.78 -2.86 -2.00
C ARG A 86 5.91 -1.35 -2.09
N ASP A 87 6.85 -0.85 -2.89
CA ASP A 87 7.09 0.58 -3.03
C ASP A 87 5.86 1.31 -3.59
N ARG A 88 5.20 0.73 -4.62
CA ARG A 88 3.94 1.26 -5.15
C ARG A 88 2.82 1.27 -4.11
N ARG A 89 2.72 0.23 -3.28
CA ARG A 89 1.72 0.17 -2.21
C ARG A 89 1.99 1.23 -1.15
N GLU A 90 3.24 1.40 -0.76
CA GLU A 90 3.64 2.40 0.23
C GLU A 90 3.37 3.82 -0.28
N GLU A 91 3.72 4.11 -1.54
CA GLU A 91 3.44 5.40 -2.15
C GLU A 91 1.94 5.69 -2.21
N ARG A 92 1.13 4.70 -2.59
CA ARG A 92 -0.33 4.86 -2.58
C ARG A 92 -0.86 5.20 -1.20
N LEU A 93 -0.45 4.48 -0.15
CA LEU A 93 -0.88 4.75 1.23
C LEU A 93 -0.47 6.15 1.69
N ARG A 94 0.76 6.58 1.39
CA ARG A 94 1.22 7.94 1.71
C ARG A 94 0.38 9.01 1.02
N LEU A 95 0.01 8.80 -0.24
CA LEU A 95 -0.85 9.72 -0.99
C LEU A 95 -2.28 9.74 -0.46
N GLU A 96 -2.86 8.59 -0.14
CA GLU A 96 -4.19 8.48 0.49
C GLU A 96 -4.23 9.22 1.84
N ASP A 97 -3.22 9.01 2.70
CA ASP A 97 -3.08 9.73 3.97
C ASP A 97 -2.92 11.25 3.75
N ARG A 98 -2.14 11.65 2.75
CA ARG A 98 -1.97 13.06 2.40
C ARG A 98 -3.28 13.69 1.95
N VAL A 99 -4.07 13.00 1.13
CA VAL A 99 -5.40 13.48 0.72
C VAL A 99 -6.30 13.62 1.94
N GLY A 100 -6.38 12.60 2.80
CA GLY A 100 -7.18 12.67 4.04
C GLY A 100 -6.74 13.80 4.98
N ASN A 101 -5.44 14.08 5.07
CA ASN A 101 -4.91 15.21 5.84
C ASN A 101 -5.30 16.56 5.23
N LEU A 102 -5.19 16.69 3.91
CA LEU A 102 -5.59 17.91 3.19
C LEU A 102 -7.09 18.15 3.31
N GLU A 103 -7.93 17.14 3.15
CA GLU A 103 -9.39 17.25 3.33
C GLU A 103 -9.74 17.72 4.74
N ARG A 104 -9.12 17.12 5.78
CA ARG A 104 -9.32 17.55 7.16
C ARG A 104 -8.88 18.99 7.38
N SER A 105 -7.75 19.38 6.82
CA SER A 105 -7.24 20.77 6.91
C SER A 105 -8.18 21.76 6.23
N VAL A 106 -8.69 21.44 5.03
CA VAL A 106 -9.64 22.29 4.30
C VAL A 106 -10.95 22.40 5.07
N ARG A 107 -11.50 21.28 5.57
CA ARG A 107 -12.74 21.30 6.37
C ARG A 107 -12.59 22.14 7.63
N ARG A 108 -11.45 22.02 8.32
CA ARG A 108 -11.15 22.83 9.51
C ARG A 108 -11.06 24.31 9.15
N SER A 109 -10.26 24.66 8.14
CA SER A 109 -10.10 26.05 7.71
C SER A 109 -11.44 26.66 7.25
N LEU A 110 -12.27 25.89 6.56
CA LEU A 110 -13.62 26.33 6.19
C LEU A 110 -14.49 26.56 7.43
N ALA A 111 -14.49 25.62 8.39
CA ALA A 111 -15.27 25.76 9.62
C ALA A 111 -14.82 26.97 10.44
N GLU A 112 -13.51 27.17 10.60
CA GLU A 112 -12.92 28.35 11.24
C GLU A 112 -13.35 29.65 10.55
N SER A 113 -13.36 29.67 9.21
CA SER A 113 -13.70 30.88 8.45
C SER A 113 -15.15 31.34 8.61
N VAL A 114 -16.08 30.44 8.95
CA VAL A 114 -17.51 30.75 9.13
C VAL A 114 -17.94 30.70 10.60
N TYR A 115 -17.01 30.43 11.51
CA TYR A 115 -17.34 30.13 12.91
C TYR A 115 -17.98 31.32 13.63
N GLU A 116 -17.42 32.52 13.47
CA GLU A 116 -17.96 33.72 14.12
C GLU A 116 -19.39 34.03 13.67
N GLU A 117 -19.67 33.85 12.38
CA GLU A 117 -21.00 34.04 11.80
C GLU A 117 -21.97 32.98 12.30
N PHE A 118 -21.52 31.73 12.39
CA PHE A 118 -22.30 30.63 12.96
C PHE A 118 -22.61 30.88 14.44
N ALA A 119 -21.62 31.29 15.24
CA ALA A 119 -21.79 31.59 16.65
C ALA A 119 -22.78 32.74 16.87
N ALA A 120 -22.69 33.80 16.05
CA ALA A 120 -23.66 34.89 16.06
C ALA A 120 -25.07 34.44 15.65
N ALA A 121 -25.19 33.50 14.71
CA ALA A 121 -26.47 32.94 14.32
C ALA A 121 -27.08 32.07 15.43
N VAL A 122 -26.29 31.24 16.11
CA VAL A 122 -26.71 30.45 17.27
C VAL A 122 -27.17 31.36 18.41
N ALA A 123 -26.43 32.42 18.71
CA ALA A 123 -26.80 33.40 19.75
C ALA A 123 -28.11 34.15 19.44
N ALA A 124 -28.55 34.17 18.18
CA ALA A 124 -29.81 34.77 17.76
C ALA A 124 -30.96 33.77 17.61
N VAL A 125 -30.70 32.46 17.80
CA VAL A 125 -31.76 31.44 17.88
C VAL A 125 -32.56 31.66 19.17
N PRO A 126 -33.89 31.47 19.17
CA PRO A 126 -34.70 31.63 20.38
C PRO A 126 -34.19 30.82 21.57
N ASP A 127 -34.22 31.41 22.77
CA ASP A 127 -33.77 30.78 24.03
C ASP A 127 -34.45 29.44 24.33
N ALA A 128 -35.64 29.21 23.77
CA ALA A 128 -36.37 27.95 23.84
C ALA A 128 -35.57 26.73 23.34
N PHE A 129 -34.55 26.96 22.51
CA PHE A 129 -33.68 25.90 22.02
C PHE A 129 -32.42 25.69 22.88
N ALA A 130 -32.11 26.54 23.86
CA ALA A 130 -30.97 26.39 24.79
C ALA A 130 -29.67 25.98 24.10
N ALA A 131 -29.26 26.72 23.07
CA ALA A 131 -28.09 26.40 22.25
C ALA A 131 -26.92 27.37 22.52
N ALA A 132 -25.71 26.84 22.53
CA ALA A 132 -24.46 27.57 22.67
C ALA A 132 -23.47 27.11 21.59
N ALA A 133 -22.81 28.05 20.93
CA ALA A 133 -21.86 27.74 19.86
C ALA A 133 -20.50 27.23 20.35
N GLY A 134 -20.17 27.50 21.62
CA GLY A 134 -18.87 27.21 22.21
C GLY A 134 -17.81 28.28 21.91
N GLU A 135 -16.53 27.90 21.98
CA GLU A 135 -15.39 28.77 21.70
C GLU A 135 -14.72 28.47 20.36
N GLU A 136 -14.76 27.21 19.89
CA GLU A 136 -14.21 26.79 18.62
C GLU A 136 -15.13 25.84 17.81
N PRO A 137 -14.87 25.64 16.50
CA PRO A 137 -15.62 24.68 15.70
C PRO A 137 -15.59 23.27 16.29
N GLY A 138 -16.76 22.76 16.70
CA GLY A 138 -16.90 21.43 17.32
C GLY A 138 -17.42 21.48 18.75
N ASP A 139 -17.38 22.64 19.40
CA ASP A 139 -17.82 22.84 20.80
C ASP A 139 -19.33 23.07 20.95
N TYR A 140 -20.08 23.03 19.85
CA TYR A 140 -21.51 23.31 19.86
C TYR A 140 -22.25 22.42 20.88
N ASP A 141 -23.01 23.06 21.77
CA ASP A 141 -23.89 22.41 22.73
C ASP A 141 -25.33 22.87 22.51
N GLY A 142 -26.26 21.92 22.45
CA GLY A 142 -27.67 22.18 22.21
C GLY A 142 -28.31 21.21 21.21
N PRO A 143 -29.62 21.39 20.94
CA PRO A 143 -30.37 20.49 20.08
C PRO A 143 -30.01 20.72 18.61
N ALA A 144 -30.01 19.64 17.81
CA ALA A 144 -29.65 19.69 16.39
C ALA A 144 -30.49 20.68 15.56
N VAL A 145 -31.73 20.96 15.98
CA VAL A 145 -32.61 21.92 15.30
C VAL A 145 -32.07 23.36 15.39
N ALA A 146 -31.44 23.77 16.50
CA ALA A 146 -30.86 25.11 16.62
C ALA A 146 -29.62 25.27 15.73
N ALA A 147 -28.75 24.26 15.69
CA ALA A 147 -27.65 24.22 14.72
C ALA A 147 -28.17 24.29 13.27
N ALA A 148 -29.23 23.54 12.94
CA ALA A 148 -29.83 23.56 11.61
C ALA A 148 -30.41 24.94 11.24
N LEU A 149 -31.04 25.63 12.19
CA LEU A 149 -31.54 27.00 11.99
C LEU A 149 -30.39 27.99 11.77
N ALA A 150 -29.33 27.90 12.57
CA ALA A 150 -28.14 28.72 12.40
C ALA A 150 -27.47 28.48 11.03
N VAL A 151 -27.31 27.22 10.62
CA VAL A 151 -26.79 26.85 9.30
C VAL A 151 -27.68 27.37 8.17
N ALA A 152 -29.01 27.23 8.30
CA ALA A 152 -29.95 27.69 7.27
C ALA A 152 -29.93 29.22 7.12
N ARG A 153 -29.68 29.98 8.20
CA ARG A 153 -29.49 31.44 8.16
C ARG A 153 -28.19 31.85 7.45
N LEU A 154 -27.13 31.05 7.58
CA LEU A 154 -25.84 31.30 6.91
C LEU A 154 -25.87 30.87 5.45
N ALA A 155 -26.61 29.82 5.12
CA ALA A 155 -26.68 29.29 3.77
C ALA A 155 -27.47 30.21 2.82
N ASP A 156 -27.03 30.29 1.56
CA ASP A 156 -27.81 30.90 0.47
C ASP A 156 -28.95 29.95 0.04
N VAL A 157 -29.95 29.78 0.91
CA VAL A 157 -31.07 28.86 0.66
C VAL A 157 -32.04 29.49 -0.35
N ARG A 158 -32.03 28.98 -1.58
CA ARG A 158 -32.92 29.46 -2.66
C ARG A 158 -34.31 28.82 -2.67
N ALA A 159 -34.56 27.87 -1.79
CA ALA A 159 -35.82 27.15 -1.66
C ALA A 159 -36.52 27.52 -0.33
N PRO A 160 -37.86 27.39 -0.23
CA PRO A 160 -38.55 27.56 1.03
C PRO A 160 -38.06 26.57 2.10
N VAL A 161 -37.84 27.05 3.31
CA VAL A 161 -37.48 26.22 4.47
C VAL A 161 -38.76 25.69 5.11
N VAL A 162 -38.87 24.37 5.22
CA VAL A 162 -40.02 23.72 5.88
C VAL A 162 -39.70 23.55 7.37
N VAL A 163 -40.53 24.12 8.23
CA VAL A 163 -40.39 24.06 9.69
C VAL A 163 -41.63 23.47 10.34
N SER A 164 -41.47 22.86 11.51
CA SER A 164 -42.62 22.40 12.29
C SER A 164 -43.37 23.58 12.93
N PRO A 165 -44.65 23.40 13.31
CA PRO A 165 -45.39 24.41 14.06
C PRO A 165 -44.70 24.85 15.35
N ALA A 166 -44.02 23.91 16.03
CA ALA A 166 -43.27 24.20 17.25
C ALA A 166 -42.08 25.15 17.01
N VAL A 167 -41.37 24.95 15.90
CA VAL A 167 -40.27 25.85 15.51
C VAL A 167 -40.80 27.23 15.14
N ALA A 168 -41.88 27.31 14.35
CA ALA A 168 -42.49 28.61 14.03
C ALA A 168 -42.99 29.33 15.28
N ALA A 169 -43.59 28.60 16.24
CA ALA A 169 -44.06 29.17 17.51
C ALA A 169 -42.90 29.71 18.36
N ALA A 170 -41.73 29.05 18.37
CA ALA A 170 -40.55 29.53 19.09
C ALA A 170 -40.01 30.88 18.56
N PHE A 171 -40.35 31.25 17.31
CA PHE A 171 -40.05 32.55 16.70
C PHE A 171 -41.25 33.51 16.73
N ASP A 172 -42.29 33.26 17.52
CA ASP A 172 -43.53 34.06 17.52
C ASP A 172 -44.23 34.11 16.13
N GLY A 173 -44.05 33.07 15.32
CA GLY A 173 -44.77 32.84 14.08
C GLY A 173 -43.87 32.68 12.83
N PRO A 174 -44.48 32.49 11.65
CA PRO A 174 -43.77 32.21 10.41
C PRO A 174 -43.00 33.42 9.85
N ARG A 175 -43.44 34.65 10.14
CA ARG A 175 -42.77 35.86 9.63
C ARG A 175 -41.42 36.11 10.31
N PRO A 176 -41.31 36.17 11.66
CA PRO A 176 -40.01 36.35 12.27
C PRO A 176 -39.05 35.17 12.02
N ALA A 177 -39.59 33.94 11.89
CA ALA A 177 -38.79 32.79 11.44
C ALA A 177 -38.23 33.00 10.02
N SER A 178 -39.02 33.54 9.10
CA SER A 178 -38.59 33.87 7.73
C SER A 178 -37.54 34.99 7.72
N ASP A 179 -37.71 36.02 8.54
CA ASP A 179 -36.74 37.11 8.67
C ASP A 179 -35.40 36.62 9.23
N PHE A 180 -35.43 35.75 10.24
CA PHE A 180 -34.22 35.11 10.78
C PHE A 180 -33.52 34.23 9.74
N LEU A 181 -34.27 33.37 9.05
CA LEU A 181 -33.74 32.43 8.07
C LEU A 181 -33.37 33.07 6.72
N ARG A 182 -33.77 34.33 6.50
CA ARG A 182 -33.59 35.05 5.23
C ARG A 182 -34.13 34.30 4.02
N ALA A 183 -35.16 33.47 4.25
CA ALA A 183 -35.77 32.60 3.26
C ALA A 183 -37.27 32.43 3.54
N PRO A 184 -38.11 32.13 2.52
CA PRO A 184 -39.52 31.82 2.73
C PRO A 184 -39.69 30.61 3.65
N VAL A 185 -40.65 30.67 4.58
CA VAL A 185 -40.92 29.58 5.53
C VAL A 185 -42.27 28.92 5.25
N LEU A 186 -42.29 27.59 5.23
CA LEU A 186 -43.50 26.77 5.16
C LEU A 186 -43.66 26.01 6.47
N VAL A 187 -44.82 26.14 7.11
CA VAL A 187 -45.12 25.42 8.37
C VAL A 187 -45.84 24.12 8.03
N ARG A 188 -45.31 22.97 8.45
CA ARG A 188 -45.89 21.64 8.21
C ARG A 188 -45.82 20.71 9.42
#